data_AF-A0A3D5V357-F1
#
_entry.id   AF-A0A3D5V357-F1
#
_cell.length_a   1.000
_cell.length_b   1.000
_cell.length_c   1.000
_cell.angle_alpha   90.00
_cell.angle_beta   90.00
_cell.angle_gamma   90.00
#
_symmetry.space_group_name_H-M   'P 1'
#
loop_
_entity.id
_entity.type
_entity.pdbx_description
1 polymer ?
#
loop_
_entity_poly.entity_id
_entity_poly.type
_entity_poly.pdbx_seq_one_letter_code
_entity_poly.pdbx_strand_id
1 'polypeptide(L)'
;MKLFFSLYLKELRASRGNFLIFLAAIAALDVFLMTRAASWGYWNVLAASFVPLALLIFLGMLQALLLVRDEWKAGTAPFLRSLPISGWGIVGAKMLAAFTSWVAMSLVTLALSGIFHACAPWFGMEWLPLAELPWSRM
;
A
#
# COMPACT_ATOMS: atom_id res chain seq x y z
N MET A 1 4.53 16.32 23.41
CA MET A 1 3.61 16.01 22.29
C MET A 1 3.99 16.68 20.97
N LYS A 2 4.26 18.00 20.91
CA LYS A 2 4.63 18.70 19.65
C LYS A 2 5.81 18.06 18.89
N LEU A 3 6.85 17.62 19.61
CA LEU A 3 8.06 17.03 19.01
C LEU A 3 7.85 15.59 18.49
N PHE A 4 6.98 14.80 19.12
CA PHE A 4 6.58 13.48 18.61
C PHE A 4 5.82 13.61 17.30
N PHE A 5 4.87 14.55 17.25
CA PHE A 5 4.06 14.80 16.06
C PHE A 5 4.88 15.35 14.89
N SER A 6 5.88 16.21 15.16
CA SER A 6 6.77 16.71 14.12
C SER A 6 7.66 15.60 13.53
N LEU A 7 8.14 14.66 14.36
CA LEU A 7 8.84 13.45 13.91
C LEU A 7 7.92 12.59 13.03
N TYR A 8 6.71 12.29 13.50
CA TYR A 8 5.72 11.54 12.74
C TYR A 8 5.43 12.15 11.36
N LEU A 9 5.16 13.46 11.29
CA LEU A 9 4.90 14.16 10.03
C LEU A 9 6.12 14.18 9.09
N LYS A 10 7.33 14.24 9.65
CA LYS A 10 8.58 14.18 8.87
C LYS A 10 8.70 12.81 8.20
N GLU A 11 8.47 11.74 8.94
CA GLU A 11 8.54 10.36 8.41
C GLU A 11 7.46 10.13 7.33
N LEU A 12 6.24 10.64 7.52
CA LEU A 12 5.20 10.59 6.48
C LEU A 12 5.57 11.36 5.21
N ARG A 13 6.22 12.53 5.33
CA ARG A 13 6.68 13.26 4.13
C ARG A 13 7.81 12.53 3.42
N ALA A 14 8.68 11.86 4.16
CA ALA A 14 9.75 11.06 3.59
C ALA A 14 9.19 9.85 2.82
N SER A 15 8.11 9.23 3.30
CA SER A 15 7.49 8.08 2.63
C SER A 15 6.65 8.46 1.40
N ARG A 16 6.34 9.75 1.18
CA ARG A 16 5.54 10.23 0.04
C ARG A 16 6.11 9.82 -1.33
N GLY A 17 7.43 9.81 -1.48
CA GLY A 17 8.06 9.41 -2.75
C GLY A 17 7.74 7.95 -3.09
N ASN A 18 7.99 7.05 -2.15
CA ASN A 18 7.64 5.63 -2.28
C ASN A 18 6.14 5.47 -2.51
N PHE A 19 5.33 6.27 -1.82
CA PHE A 19 3.88 6.23 -1.97
C PHE A 19 3.48 6.53 -3.42
N LEU A 20 3.98 7.59 -4.03
CA LEU A 20 3.66 7.93 -5.42
C LEU A 20 4.12 6.87 -6.42
N ILE A 21 5.28 6.25 -6.19
CA ILE A 21 5.81 5.17 -7.04
C ILE A 21 4.89 3.94 -6.99
N PHE A 22 4.46 3.52 -5.80
CA PHE A 22 3.53 2.40 -5.65
C PHE A 22 2.18 2.69 -6.29
N LEU A 23 1.66 3.91 -6.11
CA LEU A 23 0.40 4.33 -6.72
C LEU A 23 0.47 4.27 -8.25
N ALA A 24 1.56 4.75 -8.85
CA ALA A 24 1.79 4.67 -10.28
C ALA A 24 1.91 3.22 -10.77
N ALA A 25 2.57 2.34 -10.01
CA ALA A 25 2.71 0.93 -10.34
C ALA A 25 1.37 0.18 -10.31
N ILE A 26 0.52 0.44 -9.31
CA ILE A 26 -0.83 -0.13 -9.21
C ILE A 26 -1.68 0.35 -10.39
N ALA A 27 -1.69 1.65 -10.66
CA ALA A 27 -2.44 2.20 -11.78
C ALA A 27 -1.98 1.63 -13.13
N ALA A 28 -0.67 1.48 -13.34
CA ALA A 28 -0.13 0.87 -14.56
C ALA A 28 -0.52 -0.60 -14.70
N LEU A 29 -0.54 -1.35 -13.59
CA LEU A 29 -1.00 -2.74 -13.58
C LEU A 29 -2.48 -2.83 -13.94
N ASP A 30 -3.33 -2.00 -13.33
CA ASP A 30 -4.76 -1.97 -13.63
C ASP A 30 -4.99 -1.64 -15.11
N VAL A 31 -4.32 -0.62 -15.65
CA VAL A 31 -4.39 -0.29 -17.09
C VAL A 31 -3.94 -1.47 -17.97
N PHE A 32 -2.86 -2.16 -17.60
CA PHE A 32 -2.41 -3.35 -18.32
C PHE A 32 -3.46 -4.47 -18.28
N LEU A 33 -4.08 -4.70 -17.12
CA LEU A 33 -5.13 -5.69 -16.95
C LEU A 33 -6.39 -5.37 -17.79
N MET A 34 -6.71 -4.09 -18.02
CA MET A 34 -7.78 -3.72 -18.97
C MET A 34 -7.52 -4.29 -20.36
N THR A 35 -6.28 -4.23 -20.85
CA THR A 35 -5.94 -4.71 -22.20
C THR A 35 -6.00 -6.23 -22.33
N ARG A 36 -5.92 -6.96 -21.20
CA ARG A 36 -5.90 -8.43 -21.16
C ARG A 36 -7.20 -9.07 -20.70
N ALA A 37 -8.11 -8.27 -20.14
CA ALA A 37 -9.44 -8.65 -19.70
C ALA A 37 -10.19 -9.61 -20.63
N ALA A 38 -10.33 -9.24 -21.90
CA ALA A 38 -11.06 -10.04 -22.88
C ALA A 38 -10.42 -11.43 -23.14
N SER A 39 -9.10 -11.55 -22.96
CA SER A 39 -8.36 -12.79 -23.21
C SER A 39 -8.22 -13.69 -21.98
N TRP A 40 -8.11 -13.10 -20.79
CA TRP A 40 -7.83 -13.85 -19.56
C TRP A 40 -9.10 -14.21 -18.80
N GLY A 41 -10.22 -13.55 -19.11
CA GLY A 41 -11.47 -13.71 -18.39
C GLY A 41 -11.48 -12.95 -17.07
N TYR A 42 -12.69 -12.65 -16.59
CA TYR A 42 -12.91 -11.76 -15.44
C TYR A 42 -12.21 -12.23 -14.16
N TRP A 43 -12.35 -13.51 -13.80
CA TRP A 43 -11.81 -14.05 -12.54
C TRP A 43 -10.28 -13.98 -12.45
N ASN A 44 -9.59 -14.19 -13.57
CA ASN A 44 -8.13 -14.13 -13.62
C ASN A 44 -7.63 -12.69 -13.50
N VAL A 45 -8.34 -11.74 -14.13
CA VAL A 45 -8.03 -10.30 -13.99
C VAL A 45 -8.33 -9.79 -12.58
N LEU A 46 -9.44 -10.22 -11.98
CA LEU A 46 -9.76 -9.94 -10.58
C LEU A 46 -8.65 -10.43 -9.66
N ALA A 47 -8.24 -11.70 -9.77
CA ALA A 47 -7.16 -12.25 -8.96
C ALA A 47 -5.84 -11.48 -9.15
N ALA A 48 -5.49 -11.14 -10.40
CA ALA A 48 -4.29 -10.38 -10.71
C ALA A 48 -4.30 -8.96 -10.13
N SER A 49 -5.46 -8.30 -10.06
CA SER A 49 -5.61 -6.96 -9.48
C SER A 49 -5.34 -6.93 -7.96
N PHE A 50 -5.49 -8.06 -7.27
CA PHE A 50 -5.19 -8.18 -5.83
C PHE A 50 -3.73 -8.56 -5.51
N VAL A 51 -2.92 -8.93 -6.51
CA VAL A 51 -1.50 -9.29 -6.30
C VAL A 51 -0.69 -8.16 -5.63
N PRO A 52 -0.84 -6.88 -5.99
CA PRO A 52 -0.18 -5.78 -5.30
C PRO A 52 -0.51 -5.72 -3.80
N LEU A 53 -1.75 -6.06 -3.42
CA LEU A 53 -2.19 -6.03 -2.03
C LEU A 53 -1.48 -7.11 -1.20
N ALA A 54 -1.32 -8.32 -1.76
CA ALA A 54 -0.50 -9.36 -1.14
C ALA A 54 0.96 -8.92 -0.98
N LEU A 55 1.55 -8.32 -2.01
CA LEU A 55 2.91 -7.77 -1.96
C LEU A 55 3.06 -6.66 -0.90
N LEU A 56 2.07 -5.78 -0.76
CA LEU A 56 2.07 -4.69 0.22
C LEU A 56 2.10 -5.21 1.66
N ILE A 57 1.48 -6.35 1.96
CA ILE A 57 1.56 -6.98 3.29
C ILE A 57 3.02 -7.33 3.62
N PHE A 58 3.73 -7.98 2.70
CA PHE A 58 5.13 -8.33 2.87
C PHE A 58 6.05 -7.11 2.90
N LEU A 59 5.82 -6.16 2.00
CA LEU A 59 6.60 -4.92 1.92
C LEU A 59 6.42 -4.04 3.15
N GLY A 60 5.24 -4.01 3.77
CA GLY A 60 4.99 -3.28 5.02
C GLY A 60 5.86 -3.79 6.17
N MET A 61 5.98 -5.11 6.32
CA MET A 61 6.88 -5.72 7.32
C MET A 61 8.35 -5.40 7.01
N LEU A 62 8.74 -5.49 5.75
CA LEU A 62 10.12 -5.28 5.32
C LEU A 62 10.52 -3.79 5.44
N GLN A 63 9.59 -2.87 5.18
CA GLN A 63 9.79 -1.43 5.36
C GLN A 63 10.07 -1.08 6.82
N ALA A 64 9.35 -1.69 7.77
CA ALA A 64 9.61 -1.49 9.20
C ALA A 64 11.04 -1.92 9.59
N LEU A 65 11.53 -3.06 9.07
CA LEU A 65 12.89 -3.55 9.30
C LEU A 65 13.95 -2.65 8.66
N LEU A 66 13.72 -2.20 7.42
CA LEU A 66 14.62 -1.29 6.72
C LEU A 66 14.73 0.06 7.43
N LEU A 67 13.61 0.57 7.95
CA LEU A 67 13.57 1.85 8.68
C LEU A 67 14.45 1.81 9.93
N VAL A 68 14.45 0.69 10.64
CA VAL A 68 15.37 0.46 11.76
C VAL A 68 16.80 0.40 11.23
N ARG A 69 17.10 -0.49 10.27
CA ARG A 69 18.46 -0.68 9.73
C ARG A 69 19.12 0.63 9.26
N ASP A 70 18.35 1.48 8.58
CA ASP A 70 18.88 2.71 7.99
C ASP A 70 19.26 3.75 9.05
N GLU A 71 18.67 3.71 10.25
CA GLU A 71 19.13 4.53 11.40
C GLU A 71 20.49 4.09 11.92
N TRP A 72 20.75 2.78 11.94
CA TRP A 72 22.04 2.24 12.39
C TRP A 72 23.14 2.55 11.37
N LYS A 73 22.81 2.54 10.07
CA LYS A 73 23.74 2.89 9.00
C LYS A 73 24.02 4.40 8.89
N ALA A 74 23.01 5.24 9.07
CA ALA A 74 23.14 6.69 8.95
C ALA A 74 23.80 7.34 10.17
N GLY A 75 24.08 6.59 11.24
CA GLY A 75 24.73 7.11 12.43
C GLY A 75 23.91 8.18 13.16
N THR A 76 22.59 8.22 12.96
CA THR A 76 21.68 9.20 13.57
C THR A 76 21.27 8.84 14.99
N ALA A 77 21.58 7.62 15.46
CA ALA A 77 21.31 7.17 16.83
C ALA A 77 21.83 8.11 17.95
N PRO A 78 23.03 8.71 17.87
CA PRO A 78 23.52 9.69 18.86
C PRO A 78 22.72 11.00 18.82
N PHE A 79 22.35 11.48 17.63
CA PHE A 79 21.53 12.69 17.46
C PHE A 79 20.11 12.48 18.01
N LEU A 80 19.51 11.33 17.75
CA LEU A 80 18.19 10.96 18.28
C LEU A 80 18.18 10.85 19.81
N ARG A 81 19.28 10.43 20.44
CA ARG A 81 19.44 10.43 21.91
C ARG A 81 19.61 11.81 22.53
N SER A 82 20.00 12.82 21.74
CA SER A 82 20.11 14.21 22.20
C SER A 82 18.77 14.94 22.26
N LEU A 83 17.71 14.36 21.66
CA LEU A 83 16.37 14.93 21.73
C LEU A 83 15.77 14.69 23.13
N PRO A 84 15.00 15.66 23.67
CA PRO A 84 14.29 15.52 24.95
C PRO A 84 13.04 14.64 24.80
N ILE A 85 13.19 13.47 24.18
CA ILE A 85 12.18 12.42 24.03
C ILE A 85 12.85 11.08 24.36
N SER A 86 12.11 10.20 25.04
CA SER A 86 12.57 8.82 25.24
C SER A 86 12.82 8.10 23.90
N GLY A 87 13.83 7.23 23.85
CA GLY A 87 14.12 6.43 22.63
C GLY A 87 12.90 5.62 22.16
N TRP A 88 12.06 5.15 23.08
CA TRP A 88 10.78 4.50 22.79
C TRP A 88 9.78 5.41 22.07
N GLY A 89 9.75 6.71 22.39
CA GLY A 89 8.90 7.68 21.69
C GLY A 89 9.32 7.92 20.24
N ILE A 90 10.63 7.84 19.95
CA ILE A 90 11.16 8.00 18.59
C ILE A 90 10.81 6.79 17.73
N VAL A 91 11.05 5.59 18.25
CA VAL A 91 10.69 4.33 17.59
C VAL A 91 9.17 4.25 17.38
N GLY A 92 8.39 4.65 18.38
CA GLY A 92 6.93 4.70 18.29
C GLY A 92 6.42 5.63 17.18
N ALA A 93 6.96 6.85 17.07
CA ALA A 93 6.57 7.79 16.02
C ALA A 93 6.82 7.24 14.61
N LYS A 94 7.96 6.54 14.44
CA LYS A 94 8.38 5.92 13.18
C LYS A 94 7.54 4.72 12.81
N MET A 95 7.32 3.81 13.76
CA MET A 95 6.45 2.65 13.54
C MET A 95 5.02 3.08 13.24
N LEU A 96 4.52 4.12 13.92
CA LEU A 96 3.21 4.69 13.64
C LEU A 96 3.14 5.29 12.23
N ALA A 97 4.17 6.02 11.79
CA ALA A 97 4.25 6.59 10.44
C ALA A 97 4.33 5.50 9.36
N ALA A 98 5.13 4.47 9.57
CA ALA A 98 5.22 3.32 8.66
C ALA A 98 3.87 2.59 8.59
N PHE A 99 3.24 2.32 9.74
CA PHE A 99 1.92 1.69 9.82
C PHE A 99 0.85 2.51 9.11
N THR A 100 0.79 3.82 9.34
CA THR A 100 -0.18 4.68 8.63
C THR A 100 0.08 4.74 7.13
N SER A 101 1.33 4.79 6.67
CA SER A 101 1.63 4.71 5.24
C SER A 101 1.22 3.37 4.62
N TRP A 102 1.40 2.27 5.36
CA TRP A 102 1.00 0.94 4.93
C TRP A 102 -0.53 0.81 4.84
N VAL A 103 -1.26 1.23 5.88
CA VAL A 103 -2.73 1.25 5.87
C VAL A 103 -3.27 2.12 4.74
N ALA A 104 -2.73 3.33 4.58
CA ALA A 104 -3.13 4.23 3.51
C ALA A 104 -2.92 3.58 2.13
N MET A 105 -1.82 2.86 1.94
CA MET A 105 -1.55 2.17 0.69
C MET A 105 -2.46 0.99 0.41
N SER A 106 -2.74 0.17 1.42
CA SER A 106 -3.69 -0.93 1.30
C SER A 106 -5.08 -0.41 0.93
N LEU A 107 -5.53 0.69 1.55
CA LEU A 107 -6.81 1.32 1.24
C LEU A 107 -6.86 1.89 -0.18
N VAL A 108 -5.80 2.58 -0.63
CA VAL A 108 -5.72 3.11 -2.00
C VAL A 108 -5.72 2.00 -3.03
N THR A 109 -5.02 0.90 -2.76
CA THR A 109 -5.01 -0.28 -3.64
C THR A 109 -6.42 -0.86 -3.77
N LEU A 110 -7.11 -1.07 -2.64
CA LEU A 110 -8.50 -1.53 -2.63
C LEU A 110 -9.43 -0.59 -3.38
N ALA A 111 -9.27 0.73 -3.20
CA ALA A 111 -10.09 1.72 -3.86
C ALA A 111 -9.85 1.73 -5.38
N LEU A 112 -8.59 1.70 -5.83
CA LEU A 112 -8.25 1.69 -7.26
C LEU A 112 -8.73 0.41 -7.94
N SER A 113 -8.42 -0.75 -7.37
CA SER A 113 -8.90 -2.02 -7.89
C SER A 113 -10.44 -2.11 -7.85
N GLY A 114 -11.08 -1.59 -6.80
CA GLY A 114 -12.53 -1.51 -6.71
C GLY A 114 -13.16 -0.62 -7.79
N ILE A 115 -12.60 0.57 -8.02
CA ILE A 115 -13.05 1.47 -9.10
C ILE A 115 -12.83 0.83 -10.46
N PHE A 116 -11.68 0.16 -10.67
CA PHE A 116 -11.40 -0.59 -11.89
C PHE A 116 -12.50 -1.63 -12.17
N HIS A 117 -12.88 -2.43 -11.18
CA HIS A 117 -13.94 -3.42 -11.33
C HIS A 117 -15.31 -2.78 -11.52
N ALA A 118 -15.59 -1.67 -10.83
CA ALA A 118 -16.82 -0.91 -11.02
C ALA A 118 -16.97 -0.37 -12.47
N CYS A 119 -15.85 0.04 -13.08
CA CYS A 119 -15.81 0.58 -14.43
C CYS A 119 -15.61 -0.49 -15.53
N ALA A 120 -15.28 -1.74 -15.18
CA ALA A 120 -15.14 -2.87 -16.10
C ALA A 120 -16.25 -2.98 -17.18
N PRO A 121 -17.56 -2.85 -16.87
CA PRO A 121 -18.62 -2.86 -17.88
C PRO A 121 -18.52 -1.77 -18.95
N TRP A 122 -17.95 -0.61 -18.65
CA TRP A 122 -17.75 0.44 -19.65
C TRP A 122 -16.70 0.06 -20.71
N PHE A 123 -15.87 -0.94 -20.41
CA PHE A 123 -14.85 -1.45 -21.31
C PHE A 123 -15.25 -2.78 -21.99
N GLY A 124 -16.55 -3.12 -21.95
CA GLY A 124 -17.07 -4.33 -22.60
C GLY A 124 -16.82 -5.62 -21.81
N MET A 125 -16.39 -5.54 -20.54
CA MET A 125 -16.42 -6.68 -19.63
C MET A 125 -17.80 -6.79 -18.98
N GLU A 126 -18.59 -7.79 -19.33
CA GLU A 126 -19.83 -8.05 -18.62
C GLU A 126 -19.53 -8.44 -17.16
N TRP A 127 -20.26 -7.85 -16.22
CA TRP A 127 -20.31 -8.38 -14.86
C TRP A 127 -20.78 -9.84 -14.95
N LEU A 128 -20.15 -10.73 -14.19
CA LEU A 128 -20.65 -12.11 -14.14
C LEU A 128 -22.14 -12.07 -13.78
N PRO A 129 -22.99 -12.76 -14.56
CA PRO A 129 -24.38 -12.93 -14.15
C PRO A 129 -24.38 -13.57 -12.76
N LEU A 130 -25.30 -13.13 -11.89
CA LEU A 130 -25.41 -13.63 -10.51
C LEU A 130 -25.44 -15.17 -10.44
N ALA A 131 -25.91 -15.83 -11.50
CA ALA A 131 -25.97 -17.27 -11.65
C ALA A 131 -24.60 -17.98 -11.78
N GLU A 132 -23.53 -17.28 -12.13
CA GLU A 132 -22.19 -17.83 -12.26
C GLU A 132 -21.28 -17.54 -11.06
N LEU A 133 -21.82 -16.90 -10.02
CA LEU A 133 -21.11 -16.70 -8.77
C LEU A 133 -20.95 -18.03 -8.02
N PRO A 134 -19.81 -18.33 -7.40
CA PRO A 134 -19.58 -19.62 -6.76
C PRO A 134 -20.58 -19.96 -5.63
N TRP A 135 -21.27 -18.97 -5.08
CA TRP A 135 -22.32 -19.14 -4.06
C TRP A 135 -23.75 -19.23 -4.62
N SER A 136 -23.99 -18.95 -5.90
CA SER A 136 -25.33 -19.12 -6.50
C SER A 136 -25.68 -20.58 -6.78
N ARG A 137 -24.67 -21.46 -6.74
CA ARG A 137 -24.81 -22.92 -6.91
C ARG A 137 -24.84 -23.67 -5.57
N MET A 138 -24.88 -22.95 -4.45
CA MET A 138 -25.09 -23.51 -3.11
C MET A 138 -26.58 -23.53 -2.75
#